data_AF-A0A0C2MVV5-F1
#
_entry.id   AF-A0A0C2MVV5-F1
#
_cell.length_a   1.000
_cell.length_b   1.000
_cell.length_c   1.000
_cell.angle_alpha   90.00
_cell.angle_beta   90.00
_cell.angle_gamma   90.00
#
_symmetry.space_group_name_H-M   'P 1'
#
loop_
_entity.id
_entity.type
_entity.pdbx_description
1 polymer ?
#
loop_
_entity_poly.entity_id
_entity_poly.type
_entity_poly.pdbx_seq_one_letter_code
_entity_poly.pdbx_strand_id
1 'polypeptide(L)'
;MICKLAKKGSTPSQIGTTLRDSHGIPQVRFLTKNKILRILKSKGLAPTIPEDVYHLIKKAVTMRKHFEKNRKDKDCKFRLILVESRIHRLVRYYKTKRVLPPTFK
;
A
#
# COMPACT_ATOMS: atom_id res chain seq x y z
N MET A 1 2.58 -8.58 19.55
CA MET A 1 3.60 -8.60 18.47
C MET A 1 3.20 -7.81 17.22
N ILE A 2 2.09 -8.13 16.54
CA ILE A 2 1.61 -7.40 15.34
C ILE A 2 1.53 -5.88 15.56
N CYS A 3 0.93 -5.45 16.68
CA CYS A 3 0.81 -4.02 17.00
C CYS A 3 2.15 -3.34 17.31
N LYS A 4 3.14 -4.09 17.80
CA LYS A 4 4.48 -3.55 18.07
C LYS A 4 5.18 -3.23 16.75
N LEU A 5 5.09 -4.14 15.77
CA LEU A 5 5.62 -3.92 14.43
C LEU A 5 4.87 -2.80 13.68
N ALA A 6 3.54 -2.74 13.82
CA ALA A 6 2.76 -1.63 13.25
C ALA A 6 3.12 -0.27 13.86
N LYS A 7 3.34 -0.20 15.19
CA LYS A 7 3.80 1.02 15.87
C LYS A 7 5.22 1.44 15.45
N LYS A 8 6.06 0.48 15.02
CA LYS A 8 7.38 0.77 14.43
C LYS A 8 7.28 1.32 12.99
N GLY A 9 6.08 1.39 12.40
CA GLY A 9 5.86 1.88 11.05
C GLY A 9 6.01 0.80 9.96
N SER A 10 6.14 -0.48 10.32
CA SER A 10 6.16 -1.56 9.33
C SER A 10 4.79 -1.71 8.66
N THR A 11 4.79 -1.92 7.34
CA THR A 11 3.56 -2.10 6.59
C THR A 11 2.92 -3.46 6.88
N PRO A 12 1.58 -3.62 6.72
CA PRO A 12 0.91 -4.91 6.90
C PRO A 12 1.57 -6.08 6.15
N SER A 13 2.07 -5.82 4.94
CA SER A 13 2.78 -6.81 4.13
C SER A 13 4.13 -7.19 4.75
N GLN A 14 4.93 -6.20 5.18
CA GLN A 14 6.19 -6.44 5.88
C GLN A 14 6.00 -7.19 7.20
N ILE A 15 4.95 -6.84 7.96
CA ILE A 15 4.60 -7.54 9.20
C ILE A 15 4.33 -9.03 8.91
N GLY A 16 3.61 -9.35 7.83
CA GLY A 16 3.38 -10.72 7.40
C GLY A 16 4.69 -11.46 7.10
N THR A 17 5.59 -10.83 6.34
CA THR A 17 6.91 -11.39 6.02
C THR A 17 7.76 -11.64 7.26
N THR A 18 7.87 -10.67 8.18
CA THR A 18 8.63 -10.84 9.43
C THR A 18 8.03 -11.92 10.35
N LEU A 19 6.71 -12.07 10.37
CA LEU A 19 6.05 -13.13 11.13
C LEU A 19 6.34 -14.52 10.55
N ARG A 20 6.39 -14.63 9.23
CA ARG A 20 6.73 -15.88 8.55
C ARG A 20 8.20 -16.24 8.76
N ASP A 21 9.10 -15.29 8.49
CA ASP A 21 10.52 -15.58 8.35
C ASP A 21 11.23 -15.61 9.72
N SER A 22 10.88 -14.72 10.66
CA SER A 22 11.55 -14.65 11.97
C SER A 22 10.81 -15.41 13.08
N HIS A 23 9.51 -15.64 12.94
CA HIS A 23 8.68 -16.22 14.01
C HIS A 23 8.01 -17.53 13.60
N GLY A 24 8.27 -18.01 12.37
CA GLY A 24 7.75 -19.30 11.89
C GLY A 24 6.23 -19.35 11.74
N ILE A 25 5.53 -18.21 11.63
CA ILE A 25 4.08 -18.15 11.46
C ILE A 25 3.75 -18.03 9.96
N PRO A 26 3.38 -19.13 9.26
CA PRO A 26 3.15 -19.09 7.82
C PRO A 26 1.93 -18.26 7.42
N GLN A 27 0.86 -18.30 8.25
CA GLN A 27 -0.39 -17.62 7.97
C GLN A 27 -1.04 -17.14 9.28
N VAL A 28 -1.08 -15.82 9.48
CA VAL A 28 -1.66 -15.18 10.66
C VAL A 28 -3.16 -15.49 10.82
N ARG A 29 -3.85 -15.75 9.69
CA ARG A 29 -5.28 -16.03 9.66
C ARG A 29 -5.67 -17.27 10.47
N PHE A 30 -4.85 -18.32 10.46
CA PHE A 30 -5.21 -19.57 11.14
C PHE A 30 -5.11 -19.42 12.66
N LEU A 31 -4.10 -18.71 13.15
CA LEU A 31 -3.88 -18.51 14.59
C LEU A 31 -4.86 -17.51 15.20
N THR A 32 -5.10 -16.39 14.51
CA THR A 32 -5.87 -15.26 15.07
C THR A 32 -7.31 -15.16 14.54
N LYS A 33 -7.71 -16.08 13.66
CA LYS A 33 -8.99 -16.10 12.91
C LYS A 33 -9.27 -14.85 12.05
N ASN A 34 -8.39 -13.85 12.07
CA ASN A 34 -8.54 -12.57 11.40
C ASN A 34 -7.34 -12.24 10.51
N LYS A 35 -7.55 -11.41 9.49
CA LYS A 35 -6.46 -10.89 8.65
C LYS A 35 -5.72 -9.76 9.37
N ILE A 36 -4.43 -9.59 9.07
CA ILE A 36 -3.57 -8.53 9.67
C ILE A 36 -4.24 -7.16 9.58
N LEU A 37 -4.76 -6.79 8.41
CA LEU A 37 -5.40 -5.49 8.20
C LEU A 37 -6.65 -5.29 9.07
N ARG A 38 -7.44 -6.34 9.34
CA ARG A 38 -8.59 -6.26 10.26
C ARG A 38 -8.14 -6.06 11.70
N ILE A 39 -7.10 -6.78 12.14
CA ILE A 39 -6.52 -6.65 13.48
C ILE A 39 -6.01 -5.21 13.70
N LEU A 40 -5.39 -4.62 12.69
CA LEU A 40 -4.91 -3.23 12.74
C LEU A 40 -6.06 -2.22 12.80
N LYS A 41 -7.14 -2.45 12.02
CA LYS A 41 -8.35 -1.61 12.07
C LYS A 41 -9.02 -1.65 13.44
N SER A 42 -9.23 -2.84 14.01
CA SER A 42 -9.83 -2.99 15.33
C SER A 42 -9.05 -2.31 16.45
N LYS A 43 -7.75 -2.06 16.23
CA LYS A 43 -6.87 -1.40 17.20
C LYS A 43 -6.56 0.06 16.87
N GLY A 44 -7.20 0.64 15.85
CA GLY A 44 -6.99 2.03 15.44
C GLY A 44 -5.59 2.32 14.86
N LEU A 45 -4.83 1.29 14.50
CA LEU A 45 -3.48 1.41 13.93
C LEU A 45 -3.46 1.22 12.41
N ALA A 46 -4.64 1.26 11.77
CA ALA A 46 -4.74 1.10 10.33
C ALA A 46 -4.36 2.39 9.61
N PRO A 47 -3.60 2.30 8.51
CA PRO A 47 -3.32 3.47 7.69
C PRO A 47 -4.61 4.01 7.06
N THR A 48 -4.70 5.34 6.95
CA THR A 48 -5.83 6.05 6.33
C THR A 48 -5.94 5.75 4.84
N ILE A 49 -4.78 5.65 4.17
CA ILE A 49 -4.68 5.28 2.76
C ILE A 49 -4.27 3.80 2.67
N PRO A 50 -4.93 3.00 1.81
CA PRO A 50 -4.51 1.64 1.52
C PRO A 50 -3.04 1.56 1.08
N GLU A 51 -2.33 0.53 1.56
CA GLU A 51 -0.88 0.34 1.33
C GLU A 51 -0.53 0.25 -0.16
N ASP A 52 -1.38 -0.40 -0.95
CA ASP A 52 -1.24 -0.57 -2.40
C ASP A 52 -1.32 0.76 -3.16
N VAL A 53 -2.31 1.60 -2.83
CA VAL A 53 -2.45 2.94 -3.40
C VAL A 53 -1.25 3.80 -3.03
N TYR A 54 -0.86 3.78 -1.75
CA TYR A 54 0.30 4.54 -1.26
C TYR A 54 1.59 4.21 -2.01
N HIS A 55 1.89 2.92 -2.21
CA HIS A 55 3.13 2.52 -2.90
C HIS A 55 3.11 2.83 -4.39
N LEU A 56 1.95 2.77 -5.06
CA LEU A 56 1.86 3.21 -6.45
C LEU A 56 2.06 4.72 -6.60
N ILE A 57 1.46 5.52 -5.71
CA ILE A 57 1.68 6.98 -5.68
C ILE A 57 3.16 7.27 -5.44
N LYS A 58 3.78 6.62 -4.45
CA LYS A 58 5.22 6.77 -4.17
C LYS A 58 6.07 6.47 -5.39
N LYS A 59 5.75 5.39 -6.12
CA LYS A 59 6.43 5.03 -7.37
C LYS A 59 6.24 6.10 -8.46
N ALA A 60 5.01 6.58 -8.64
CA ALA A 60 4.70 7.62 -9.61
C ALA A 60 5.46 8.93 -9.32
N VAL A 61 5.55 9.34 -8.05
CA VAL A 61 6.31 10.53 -7.63
C VAL A 61 7.79 10.39 -7.98
N THR A 62 8.41 9.23 -7.71
CA THR A 62 9.81 8.99 -8.05
C THR A 62 10.03 9.02 -9.57
N MET A 63 9.12 8.39 -10.34
CA MET A 63 9.20 8.39 -11.80
C MET A 63 9.02 9.79 -12.39
N ARG A 64 8.09 10.59 -11.85
CA ARG A 64 7.90 11.98 -12.27
C ARG A 64 9.14 12.82 -12.02
N LYS A 65 9.76 12.71 -10.84
CA LYS A 65 11.03 13.39 -10.53
C LYS A 65 12.17 12.99 -11.47
N HIS A 66 12.24 11.72 -11.87
CA HIS A 66 13.22 11.25 -12.85
C HIS A 66 12.95 11.86 -14.24
N PHE A 67 11.70 11.82 -14.70
CA PHE A 67 11.30 12.34 -16.01
C PHE A 67 11.47 13.86 -16.13
N GLU A 68 11.23 14.61 -15.06
CA GLU A 68 11.44 16.06 -15.03
C GLU A 68 12.89 16.45 -15.35
N LYS A 69 13.87 15.64 -14.91
CA LYS A 69 15.29 15.81 -15.24
C LYS A 69 15.61 15.27 -16.64
N ASN A 70 15.02 14.14 -17.01
CA ASN A 70 15.30 13.42 -18.26
C ASN A 70 14.13 13.51 -19.25
N ARG A 71 13.84 14.71 -19.75
CA ARG A 71 12.67 14.96 -20.64
C ARG A 71 12.68 14.18 -21.96
N LYS A 72 13.83 13.66 -22.39
CA LYS A 72 13.96 12.86 -23.62
C LYS A 72 13.56 11.39 -23.43
N ASP A 73 13.37 10.93 -22.19
CA ASP A 73 13.03 9.54 -21.90
C ASP A 73 11.54 9.25 -22.19
N LYS A 74 11.29 8.76 -23.40
CA LYS A 74 9.94 8.38 -23.87
C LYS A 74 9.40 7.14 -23.17
N ASP A 75 10.25 6.20 -22.75
CA ASP A 75 9.83 4.99 -22.04
C ASP A 75 9.35 5.34 -20.62
N CYS A 76 10.07 6.21 -19.92
CA CYS A 76 9.64 6.69 -18.61
C CYS A 76 8.28 7.40 -18.68
N LYS A 77 8.06 8.24 -19.72
CA LYS A 77 6.76 8.88 -19.96
C LYS A 77 5.64 7.84 -20.16
N PHE A 78 5.87 6.82 -20.99
CA PHE A 78 4.90 5.76 -21.23
C PHE A 78 4.58 4.98 -19.94
N ARG A 79 5.61 4.58 -19.18
CA ARG A 79 5.43 3.86 -17.92
C ARG A 79 4.73 4.72 -16.86
N LEU A 80 4.99 6.03 -16.82
CA LEU A 80 4.30 6.95 -15.91
C LEU A 80 2.79 6.95 -16.17
N ILE A 81 2.37 7.03 -17.43
CA ILE A 81 0.95 6.96 -17.83
C ILE A 81 0.31 5.64 -17.38
N LEU A 82 1.02 4.51 -17.52
CA LEU A 82 0.53 3.21 -17.06
C LEU A 82 0.36 3.16 -15.55
N VAL A 83 1.30 3.70 -14.78
CA VAL A 83 1.22 3.75 -13.32
C VAL A 83 0.08 4.66 -12.87
N GLU A 84 -0.06 5.85 -13.46
CA GLU A 84 -1.18 6.76 -13.17
C GLU A 84 -2.54 6.13 -13.49
N SER A 85 -2.65 5.43 -14.63
CA SER A 85 -3.86 4.68 -14.99
C SER A 85 -4.21 3.60 -13.96
N ARG A 86 -3.20 2.89 -13.43
CA ARG A 86 -3.41 1.88 -12.36
C ARG A 86 -3.85 2.53 -11.05
N ILE A 87 -3.28 3.69 -10.69
CA ILE A 87 -3.69 4.45 -9.49
C ILE A 87 -5.15 4.85 -9.62
N HIS A 88 -5.56 5.45 -10.74
CA HIS A 88 -6.96 5.86 -10.95
C HIS A 88 -7.94 4.68 -10.85
N ARG A 89 -7.58 3.51 -11.39
CA ARG A 89 -8.40 2.29 -11.28
C ARG A 89 -8.54 1.82 -9.83
N LEU A 90 -7.45 1.79 -9.06
CA LEU A 90 -7.50 1.39 -7.65
C LEU A 90 -8.25 2.41 -6.78
N VAL A 91 -8.01 3.70 -6.99
CA VAL A 91 -8.73 4.77 -6.29
C VAL A 91 -10.23 4.65 -6.56
N ARG A 92 -10.64 4.41 -7.81
CA ARG A 92 -12.05 4.17 -8.17
C ARG A 92 -12.63 2.99 -7.36
N TYR A 93 -11.94 1.86 -7.31
CA TYR A 93 -12.38 0.70 -6.52
C TYR A 93 -12.56 1.03 -5.03
N TYR A 94 -11.59 1.70 -4.41
CA TYR A 94 -11.65 2.05 -3.00
C TYR A 94 -12.68 3.14 -2.66
N LYS A 95 -12.98 4.04 -3.60
CA LYS A 95 -14.11 4.97 -3.50
C LYS A 95 -15.45 4.22 -3.49
N THR A 96 -15.66 3.27 -4.40
CA THR A 96 -16.87 2.43 -4.43
C THR A 96 -17.04 1.63 -3.14
N LYS A 97 -15.94 1.14 -2.55
CA LYS A 97 -15.96 0.41 -1.27
C LYS A 97 -16.00 1.30 -0.02
N ARG A 98 -16.15 2.62 -0.17
CA ARG A 98 -16.17 3.62 0.92
C ARG A 98 -14.95 3.54 1.86
N VAL A 99 -13.82 3.03 1.35
CA VAL A 99 -12.56 2.99 2.09
C VAL A 99 -11.84 4.33 1.98
N LEU A 100 -11.98 4.99 0.83
CA LEU A 100 -11.47 6.34 0.58
C LEU A 100 -12.64 7.32 0.43
N PRO A 101 -12.45 8.60 0.83
CA PRO A 101 -13.45 9.63 0.62
C PRO A 101 -13.66 9.88 -0.90
N PRO A 102 -14.89 10.22 -1.31
CA PRO A 102 -15.20 10.44 -2.73
C PRO A 102 -14.40 11.62 -3.33
N THR A 103 -14.00 12.57 -2.48
CA THR A 103 -13.19 13.75 -2.83
C THR A 103 -11.70 13.46 -3.07
N PHE A 104 -11.23 12.24 -2.77
CA PHE A 104 -9.81 11.87 -2.95
C PHE A 104 -9.39 11.98 -4.42
N LYS A 105 -8.35 12.76 -4.72
CA LYS A 105 -7.80 12.93 -6.08
C LYS A 105 -6.39 12.34 -6.15
#